data_AF-A0A974DKP8-F1
#
_entry.id   AF-A0A974DKP8-F1
#
_cell.length_a   1.000
_cell.length_b   1.000
_cell.length_c   1.000
_cell.angle_alpha   90.00
_cell.angle_beta   90.00
_cell.angle_gamma   90.00
#
_symmetry.space_group_name_H-M   'P 1'
#
loop_
_entity.id
_entity.type
_entity.pdbx_description
1 polymer ?
#
loop_
_entity_poly.entity_id
_entity_poly.type
_entity_poly.pdbx_seq_one_letter_code
_entity_poly.pdbx_strand_id
1 'polypeptide(L)'
;MCVEFVHELDWNKWRVTAMWEFIVLKSTARVIIISISIDKLSEAFSFLKENSNFRRIWILSVTSLYTDILYHDITEILNGSFTFLVSAGEIDGFRDFYLRANPDQYPEDPYIYEIWEYLFHCITPQSKAKNMSNAPSSNDTLLDACGNESLASVPHIKESDLRVSYSVYKAVYLLAHALHLLLSEKTSHGAPTKKDQLESKLNPWKLNHLLRNIHFTSSSSQEEIYINEEGETQGQYDLTNLVMLPDQRGTQLNMIKVGSFNTLTPDQLIVNDSAILWHPDFTEIPQSVCSDSCSPGYWKSSREVPFSCCYDCVPCAEGHISNTTGPFSLIQKEGRGFVAHCL
;
A
#
# COMPACT_ATOMS: atom_id res chain seq x y z
N MET A 1 21.60 5.61 -4.74
CA MET A 1 21.08 5.46 -3.37
C MET A 1 21.93 4.43 -2.66
N CYS A 2 22.35 4.69 -1.41
CA CYS A 2 22.92 3.65 -0.56
C CYS A 2 21.86 3.11 0.39
N VAL A 3 22.07 1.89 0.84
CA VAL A 3 21.23 1.23 1.84
C VAL A 3 22.10 0.88 3.03
N GLU A 4 21.79 1.43 4.20
CA GLU A 4 22.55 1.18 5.45
C GLU A 4 22.34 -0.26 5.95
N PHE A 5 21.11 -0.77 5.82
CA PHE A 5 20.77 -2.14 6.17
C PHE A 5 19.67 -2.69 5.25
N VAL A 6 19.75 -3.99 5.00
CA VAL A 6 18.66 -4.78 4.41
C VAL A 6 18.40 -5.93 5.36
N HIS A 7 17.14 -6.15 5.72
CA HIS A 7 16.76 -7.24 6.59
C HIS A 7 15.46 -7.88 6.10
N GLU A 8 15.47 -9.20 6.00
CA GLU A 8 14.27 -9.98 5.75
C GLU A 8 13.60 -10.29 7.10
N LEU A 9 12.30 -10.03 7.19
CA LEU A 9 11.57 -10.19 8.44
C LEU A 9 11.23 -11.67 8.69
N ASP A 10 11.68 -12.17 9.83
CA ASP A 10 11.24 -13.45 10.39
C ASP A 10 10.26 -13.18 11.53
N TRP A 11 9.00 -13.59 11.32
CA TRP A 11 7.88 -13.38 12.25
C TRP A 11 7.98 -14.18 13.56
N ASN A 12 9.11 -14.82 13.83
CA ASN A 12 9.41 -15.23 15.18
C ASN A 12 9.63 -13.99 16.07
N LYS A 13 8.80 -13.85 17.11
CA LYS A 13 8.81 -12.71 18.03
C LYS A 13 10.21 -12.26 18.47
N TRP A 14 11.11 -13.19 18.82
CA TRP A 14 12.46 -12.82 19.27
C TRP A 14 13.32 -12.24 18.14
N ARG A 15 13.14 -12.69 16.90
CA ARG A 15 13.88 -12.19 15.73
C ARG A 15 13.42 -10.78 15.36
N VAL A 16 12.11 -10.56 15.39
CA VAL A 16 11.54 -9.21 15.21
C VAL A 16 12.10 -8.26 16.27
N THR A 17 12.11 -8.67 17.56
CA THR A 17 12.71 -7.86 18.63
C THR A 17 14.18 -7.56 18.38
N ALA A 18 14.98 -8.58 18.08
CA ALA A 18 16.42 -8.42 17.86
C ALA A 18 16.70 -7.50 16.66
N MET A 19 15.93 -7.61 15.57
CA MET A 19 16.04 -6.69 14.44
C MET A 19 15.81 -5.24 14.88
N TRP A 20 14.76 -4.97 15.66
CA TRP A 20 14.50 -3.62 16.15
C TRP A 20 15.63 -3.07 17.01
N GLU A 21 16.06 -3.82 18.02
CA GLU A 21 17.07 -3.39 18.99
C GLU A 21 18.47 -3.23 18.38
N PHE A 22 18.85 -4.13 17.48
CA PHE A 22 20.23 -4.20 16.98
C PHE A 22 20.41 -3.55 15.61
N ILE A 23 19.34 -3.37 14.83
CA ILE A 23 19.42 -2.82 13.47
C ILE A 23 18.69 -1.48 13.41
N VAL A 24 17.36 -1.49 13.60
CA VAL A 24 16.55 -0.31 13.27
C VAL A 24 16.79 0.85 14.24
N LEU A 25 16.80 0.59 15.56
CA LEU A 25 17.05 1.63 16.57
C LEU A 25 18.49 2.17 16.53
N LYS A 26 19.44 1.41 15.98
CA LYS A 26 20.84 1.82 15.85
C LYS A 26 21.17 2.49 14.53
N SER A 27 20.29 2.38 13.53
CA SER A 27 20.48 2.96 12.21
C SER A 27 20.40 4.48 12.25
N THR A 28 21.27 5.11 11.47
CA THR A 28 21.33 6.56 11.26
C THR A 28 20.35 7.04 10.18
N ALA A 29 19.92 6.15 9.29
CA ALA A 29 18.92 6.44 8.27
C ALA A 29 17.60 6.92 8.88
N ARG A 30 17.07 8.04 8.35
CA ARG A 30 15.78 8.60 8.77
C ARG A 30 14.62 8.08 7.93
N VAL A 31 14.89 7.65 6.71
CA VAL A 31 13.91 7.03 5.80
C VAL A 31 14.08 5.52 5.84
N ILE A 32 13.00 4.78 6.10
CA ILE A 32 12.98 3.33 6.13
C ILE A 32 11.90 2.82 5.17
N ILE A 33 12.30 1.98 4.22
CA ILE A 33 11.39 1.32 3.29
C ILE A 33 11.01 -0.03 3.90
N ILE A 34 9.72 -0.31 3.99
CA ILE A 34 9.20 -1.58 4.49
C ILE A 34 8.19 -2.16 3.50
N SER A 35 8.38 -3.45 3.19
CA SER A 35 7.54 -4.20 2.29
C SER A 35 7.06 -5.45 3.00
N ILE A 36 5.86 -5.37 3.58
CA ILE A 36 5.21 -6.48 4.31
C ILE A 36 3.72 -6.49 4.02
N SER A 37 3.08 -7.62 4.27
CA SER A 37 1.63 -7.73 4.23
C SER A 37 0.97 -6.85 5.30
N ILE A 38 -0.21 -6.32 4.99
CA ILE A 38 -0.93 -5.39 5.87
C ILE A 38 -1.25 -6.00 7.25
N ASP A 39 -1.59 -7.29 7.29
CA ASP A 39 -1.89 -8.05 8.52
C ASP A 39 -0.69 -8.12 9.47
N LYS A 40 0.52 -7.87 8.96
CA LYS A 40 1.76 -7.89 9.72
C LYS A 40 2.24 -6.53 10.19
N LEU A 41 1.60 -5.43 9.79
CA LEU A 41 1.98 -4.08 10.22
C LEU A 41 1.92 -3.94 11.75
N SER A 42 0.83 -4.39 12.39
CA SER A 42 0.71 -4.30 13.85
C SER A 42 1.80 -5.09 14.57
N GLU A 43 2.14 -6.28 14.06
CA GLU A 43 3.19 -7.11 14.65
C GLU A 43 4.56 -6.45 14.49
N ALA A 44 4.86 -5.91 13.30
CA ALA A 44 6.10 -5.21 13.00
C ALA A 44 6.31 -3.99 13.90
N PHE A 45 5.28 -3.17 14.11
CA PHE A 45 5.37 -1.91 14.85
C PHE A 45 5.11 -2.03 16.36
N SER A 46 4.70 -3.20 16.84
CA SER A 46 4.39 -3.43 18.26
C SER A 46 5.50 -3.01 19.24
N PHE A 47 6.77 -3.10 18.83
CA PHE A 47 7.94 -2.75 19.64
C PHE A 47 8.21 -1.24 19.72
N LEU A 48 7.79 -0.46 18.72
CA LEU A 48 7.97 0.99 18.73
C LEU A 48 6.96 1.70 19.63
N LYS A 49 5.91 0.99 20.08
CA LYS A 49 4.91 1.50 21.02
C LYS A 49 5.54 1.99 22.33
N GLU A 50 6.63 1.37 22.77
CA GLU A 50 7.32 1.70 24.03
C GLU A 50 8.39 2.80 23.86
N ASN A 51 8.69 3.22 22.62
CA ASN A 51 9.80 4.13 22.32
C ASN A 51 9.32 5.31 21.47
N SER A 52 8.38 6.10 22.03
CA SER A 52 7.67 7.19 21.34
C SER A 52 8.56 8.29 20.75
N ASN A 53 9.82 8.37 21.16
CA ASN A 53 10.78 9.35 20.63
C ASN A 53 11.49 8.87 19.35
N PHE A 54 11.34 7.60 18.96
CA PHE A 54 11.96 7.09 17.73
C PHE A 54 11.15 7.50 16.49
N ARG A 55 11.53 8.63 15.90
CA ARG A 55 10.87 9.17 14.69
C ARG A 55 11.64 8.82 13.43
N ARG A 56 10.92 8.25 12.46
CA ARG A 56 11.40 7.89 11.12
C ARG A 56 10.30 8.18 10.10
N ILE A 57 10.71 8.40 8.86
CA ILE A 57 9.79 8.45 7.71
C ILE A 57 9.72 7.05 7.13
N TRP A 58 8.53 6.46 7.18
CA TRP A 58 8.28 5.14 6.63
C TRP A 58 7.82 5.26 5.18
N ILE A 59 8.31 4.37 4.31
CA ILE A 59 7.77 4.19 2.97
C ILE A 59 7.22 2.76 2.90
N LEU A 60 5.91 2.65 3.00
CA LEU A 60 5.19 1.37 2.99
C LEU A 60 4.86 0.96 1.56
N SER A 61 5.36 -0.21 1.14
CA SER A 61 4.96 -0.85 -0.11
C SER A 61 3.78 -1.79 0.15
N VAL A 62 2.56 -1.26 0.27
CA VAL A 62 1.34 -2.03 0.59
C VAL A 62 0.27 -1.81 -0.46
N THR A 63 -0.24 -2.88 -1.07
CA THR A 63 -1.19 -2.78 -2.20
C THR A 63 -2.57 -2.22 -1.80
N SER A 64 -2.92 -2.32 -0.52
CA SER A 64 -4.13 -1.73 0.06
C SER A 64 -3.90 -1.43 1.55
N LEU A 65 -4.60 -0.42 2.06
CA LEU A 65 -4.67 -0.10 3.49
C LEU A 65 -6.14 0.07 3.87
N TYR A 66 -6.58 -0.69 4.88
CA TYR A 66 -7.83 -0.40 5.57
C TYR A 66 -7.51 0.55 6.71
N THR A 67 -8.07 1.76 6.67
CA THR A 67 -7.86 2.77 7.72
C THR A 67 -8.29 2.27 9.09
N ASP A 68 -9.29 1.40 9.15
CA ASP A 68 -9.76 0.79 10.40
C ASP A 68 -8.76 -0.21 11.02
N ILE A 69 -7.85 -0.76 10.20
CA ILE A 69 -6.80 -1.70 10.64
C ILE A 69 -5.55 -0.95 11.12
N LEU A 70 -5.41 0.35 10.80
CA LEU A 70 -4.36 1.17 11.38
C LEU A 70 -4.71 1.47 12.83
N TYR A 71 -4.42 0.50 13.71
CA TYR A 71 -4.61 0.58 15.14
C TYR A 71 -4.14 1.94 15.68
N HIS A 72 -4.89 2.50 16.63
CA HIS A 72 -4.51 3.72 17.38
C HIS A 72 -3.01 3.72 17.75
N ASP A 73 -2.49 2.55 18.12
CA ASP A 73 -1.12 2.32 18.56
C ASP A 73 -0.02 2.61 17.52
N ILE A 74 -0.30 2.49 16.22
CA ILE A 74 0.71 2.70 15.15
C ILE A 74 0.53 4.03 14.41
N THR A 75 -0.58 4.73 14.68
CA THR A 75 -0.91 6.00 13.99
C THR A 75 0.15 7.07 14.22
N GLU A 76 0.67 7.20 15.43
CA GLU A 76 1.70 8.18 15.76
C GLU A 76 3.05 7.86 15.08
N ILE A 77 3.41 6.58 15.01
CA ILE A 77 4.67 6.13 14.41
C ILE A 77 4.69 6.39 12.89
N LEU A 78 3.55 6.20 12.24
CA LEU A 78 3.40 6.36 10.79
C LEU A 78 3.02 7.79 10.39
N ASN A 79 2.81 8.71 11.32
CA ASN A 79 2.43 10.08 11.00
C ASN A 79 3.56 10.79 10.22
N GLY A 80 3.21 11.38 9.08
CA GLY A 80 4.14 11.97 8.12
C GLY A 80 4.82 10.97 7.18
N SER A 81 4.42 9.70 7.21
CA SER A 81 4.98 8.64 6.36
C SER A 81 4.24 8.52 5.03
N PHE A 82 4.73 7.63 4.16
CA PHE A 82 4.18 7.40 2.83
C PHE A 82 3.81 5.95 2.60
N THR A 83 2.86 5.75 1.71
CA THR A 83 2.46 4.45 1.22
C THR A 83 2.10 4.51 -0.26
N PHE A 84 2.48 3.47 -1.00
CA PHE A 84 2.06 3.29 -2.39
C PHE A 84 0.85 2.37 -2.44
N LEU A 85 -0.33 2.93 -2.69
CA LEU A 85 -1.58 2.17 -2.81
C LEU A 85 -1.89 1.95 -4.28
N VAL A 86 -2.50 0.82 -4.66
CA VAL A 86 -3.10 0.69 -6.01
C VAL A 86 -4.10 1.83 -6.19
N SER A 87 -4.14 2.49 -7.35
CA SER A 87 -5.06 3.61 -7.57
C SER A 87 -6.52 3.18 -7.42
N ALA A 88 -7.31 4.03 -6.76
CA ALA A 88 -8.74 3.77 -6.59
C ALA A 88 -9.45 3.87 -7.94
N GLY A 89 -10.37 2.95 -8.20
CA GLY A 89 -11.23 3.00 -9.38
C GLY A 89 -12.68 3.20 -9.02
N GLU A 90 -13.48 3.53 -10.03
CA GLU A 90 -14.90 3.81 -9.91
C GLU A 90 -15.73 2.69 -10.55
N ILE A 91 -16.69 2.17 -9.79
CA ILE A 91 -17.64 1.16 -10.25
C ILE A 91 -19.04 1.74 -10.10
N ASP A 92 -19.64 2.13 -11.22
CA ASP A 92 -20.96 2.76 -11.26
C ASP A 92 -22.01 1.89 -10.58
N GLY A 93 -22.74 2.48 -9.63
CA GLY A 93 -23.81 1.80 -8.89
C GLY A 93 -23.36 0.75 -7.87
N PHE A 94 -22.06 0.43 -7.78
CA PHE A 94 -21.57 -0.59 -6.84
C PHE A 94 -21.79 -0.19 -5.38
N ARG A 95 -21.58 1.09 -5.06
CA ARG A 95 -21.83 1.62 -3.71
C ARG A 95 -23.28 1.39 -3.27
N ASP A 96 -24.24 1.72 -4.12
CA ASP A 96 -25.66 1.55 -3.81
C ASP A 96 -26.06 0.07 -3.78
N PHE A 97 -25.44 -0.77 -4.62
CA PHE A 97 -25.60 -2.22 -4.56
C PHE A 97 -25.10 -2.78 -3.23
N TYR A 98 -23.88 -2.40 -2.83
CA TYR A 98 -23.22 -2.85 -1.62
C TYR A 98 -23.99 -2.44 -0.36
N LEU A 99 -24.37 -1.16 -0.24
CA LEU A 99 -25.07 -0.65 0.94
C LEU A 99 -26.50 -1.17 1.11
N ARG A 100 -27.12 -1.70 0.04
CA ARG A 100 -28.46 -2.31 0.09
C ARG A 100 -28.43 -3.80 0.36
N ALA A 101 -27.27 -4.45 0.26
CA ALA A 101 -27.15 -5.86 0.59
C ALA A 101 -27.70 -6.11 2.00
N ASN A 102 -28.37 -7.24 2.19
CA ASN A 102 -28.87 -7.70 3.48
C ASN A 102 -29.19 -9.19 3.42
N PRO A 103 -29.32 -9.86 4.59
CA PRO A 103 -29.57 -11.29 4.64
C PRO A 103 -30.90 -11.70 4.02
N ASP A 104 -31.92 -10.85 4.03
CA ASP A 104 -33.23 -11.16 3.43
C ASP A 104 -33.16 -11.18 1.90
N GLN A 105 -32.33 -10.31 1.31
CA GLN A 105 -32.11 -10.27 -0.14
C GLN A 105 -31.24 -11.44 -0.62
N TYR A 106 -30.32 -11.91 0.20
CA TYR A 106 -29.36 -12.97 -0.13
C TYR A 106 -29.33 -14.07 0.93
N PRO A 107 -30.44 -14.80 1.13
CA PRO A 107 -30.58 -15.77 2.24
C PRO A 107 -29.72 -17.03 2.08
N GLU A 108 -29.11 -17.23 0.92
CA GLU A 108 -28.22 -18.36 0.62
C GLU A 108 -26.74 -17.97 0.70
N ASP A 109 -26.40 -16.69 0.92
CA ASP A 109 -25.02 -16.22 1.00
C ASP A 109 -24.52 -16.30 2.45
N PRO A 110 -23.63 -17.25 2.78
CA PRO A 110 -23.12 -17.40 4.14
C PRO A 110 -22.24 -16.21 4.58
N TYR A 111 -21.59 -15.51 3.64
CA TYR A 111 -20.70 -14.40 3.96
C TYR A 111 -21.47 -13.15 4.37
N ILE A 112 -22.64 -12.91 3.75
CA ILE A 112 -23.54 -11.84 4.18
C ILE A 112 -24.00 -12.08 5.61
N TYR A 113 -24.33 -13.31 5.99
CA TYR A 113 -24.66 -13.60 7.39
C TYR A 113 -23.49 -13.35 8.35
N GLU A 114 -22.28 -13.82 8.01
CA GLU A 114 -21.08 -13.58 8.85
C GLU A 114 -20.80 -12.08 9.04
N ILE A 115 -20.97 -11.27 7.99
CA ILE A 115 -20.81 -9.81 8.06
C ILE A 115 -21.85 -9.20 9.01
N TRP A 116 -23.11 -9.65 8.95
CA TRP A 116 -24.17 -9.12 9.83
C TRP A 116 -23.93 -9.48 11.29
N GLU A 117 -23.55 -10.72 11.58
CA GLU A 117 -23.20 -11.15 12.93
C GLU A 117 -22.02 -10.36 13.49
N TYR A 118 -21.01 -10.09 12.64
CA TYR A 118 -19.83 -9.33 13.04
C TYR A 118 -20.15 -7.84 13.31
N LEU A 119 -20.88 -7.18 12.41
CA LEU A 119 -21.13 -5.74 12.48
C LEU A 119 -22.25 -5.36 13.47
N PHE A 120 -23.29 -6.17 13.57
CA PHE A 120 -24.49 -5.84 14.34
C PHE A 120 -24.66 -6.70 15.60
N HIS A 121 -23.78 -7.69 15.82
CA HIS A 121 -23.83 -8.58 16.97
C HIS A 121 -25.21 -9.24 17.17
N CYS A 122 -25.84 -9.63 16.07
CA CYS A 122 -27.15 -10.27 16.01
C CYS A 122 -27.03 -11.78 15.75
N ILE A 123 -28.14 -12.54 15.82
CA ILE A 123 -28.14 -13.99 15.54
C ILE A 123 -28.87 -14.30 14.22
N THR A 124 -28.21 -15.10 13.37
CA THR A 124 -28.77 -15.56 12.10
C THR A 124 -29.45 -16.94 12.21
N PRO A 125 -30.37 -17.28 11.29
CA PRO A 125 -30.97 -18.62 11.25
C PRO A 125 -29.93 -19.74 11.11
N GLN A 126 -28.83 -19.51 10.37
CA GLN A 126 -27.75 -20.49 10.19
C GLN A 126 -26.96 -20.73 11.47
N SER A 127 -26.69 -19.68 12.25
CA SER A 127 -26.05 -19.76 13.57
C SER A 127 -26.90 -20.52 14.58
N LYS A 128 -28.23 -20.28 14.60
CA LYS A 128 -29.18 -21.04 15.44
C LYS A 128 -29.14 -22.54 15.14
N ALA A 129 -29.07 -22.92 13.86
CA ALA A 129 -28.99 -24.33 13.46
C ALA A 129 -27.68 -25.01 13.88
N LYS A 130 -26.54 -24.29 13.88
CA LYS A 130 -25.24 -24.81 14.36
C LYS A 130 -25.20 -24.95 15.89
N ASN A 131 -25.70 -23.95 16.62
CA ASN A 131 -25.64 -23.90 18.09
C ASN A 131 -26.65 -24.82 18.78
N MET A 132 -27.69 -25.28 18.09
CA MET A 132 -28.64 -26.29 18.59
C MET A 132 -28.03 -27.67 18.85
N SER A 133 -26.78 -27.91 18.43
CA SER A 133 -26.08 -29.17 18.67
C SER A 133 -25.36 -29.25 20.02
N ASN A 134 -25.08 -28.13 20.70
CA ASN A 134 -24.41 -28.11 22.00
C ASN A 134 -24.71 -26.81 22.80
N ALA A 135 -25.81 -26.73 23.55
CA ALA A 135 -25.84 -25.98 24.82
C ALA A 135 -27.16 -26.15 25.61
N PRO A 136 -27.08 -26.20 26.96
CA PRO A 136 -28.23 -26.21 27.86
C PRO A 136 -28.80 -24.80 28.05
N SER A 137 -30.06 -24.77 28.51
CA SER A 137 -30.82 -23.58 28.88
C SER A 137 -30.09 -22.69 29.91
N SER A 138 -29.63 -21.51 29.49
CA SER A 138 -29.34 -20.40 30.40
C SER A 138 -29.83 -19.08 29.80
N ASN A 139 -30.35 -18.22 30.68
CA ASN A 139 -30.96 -16.92 30.41
C ASN A 139 -29.95 -15.90 29.87
N ASP A 140 -29.49 -16.05 28.62
CA ASP A 140 -28.79 -14.99 27.92
C ASP A 140 -29.79 -14.13 27.14
N THR A 141 -29.67 -12.81 27.31
CA THR A 141 -30.38 -11.75 26.59
C THR A 141 -30.78 -12.16 25.18
N LEU A 142 -32.06 -12.01 24.84
CA LEU A 142 -32.59 -12.11 23.48
C LEU A 142 -31.71 -11.29 22.53
N LEU A 143 -30.71 -11.91 21.90
CA LEU A 143 -30.04 -11.29 20.77
C LEU A 143 -31.07 -11.22 19.66
N ASP A 144 -31.31 -10.01 19.16
CA ASP A 144 -32.24 -9.78 18.07
C ASP A 144 -31.83 -10.57 16.82
N ALA A 145 -32.83 -10.98 16.04
CA ALA A 145 -32.59 -11.62 14.75
C ALA A 145 -32.06 -10.57 13.76
N CYS A 146 -30.99 -10.91 13.03
CA CYS A 146 -30.47 -10.06 11.97
C CYS A 146 -31.52 -9.82 10.87
N GLY A 147 -31.52 -8.64 10.24
CA GLY A 147 -32.25 -8.37 9.00
C GLY A 147 -32.80 -6.95 8.84
N ASN A 148 -33.01 -6.23 9.95
CA ASN A 148 -33.56 -4.86 9.89
C ASN A 148 -32.48 -3.78 9.94
N GLU A 149 -31.22 -4.17 10.12
CA GLU A 149 -30.06 -3.29 10.11
C GLU A 149 -29.62 -2.95 8.67
N SER A 150 -28.90 -1.85 8.52
CA SER A 150 -28.42 -1.39 7.22
C SER A 150 -26.92 -1.14 7.24
N LEU A 151 -26.20 -1.62 6.24
CA LEU A 151 -24.78 -1.29 6.05
C LEU A 151 -24.54 0.22 5.94
N ALA A 152 -25.53 0.98 5.46
CA ALA A 152 -25.44 2.44 5.37
C ALA A 152 -25.36 3.14 6.74
N SER A 153 -25.78 2.49 7.84
CA SER A 153 -25.64 3.04 9.19
C SER A 153 -24.27 2.81 9.81
N VAL A 154 -23.39 2.03 9.16
CA VAL A 154 -22.05 1.73 9.65
C VAL A 154 -21.04 2.72 9.03
N PRO A 155 -20.43 3.63 9.81
CA PRO A 155 -19.65 4.74 9.26
C PRO A 155 -18.50 4.34 8.33
N HIS A 156 -17.70 3.35 8.72
CA HIS A 156 -16.54 2.90 7.95
C HIS A 156 -16.91 2.13 6.68
N ILE A 157 -18.03 1.39 6.70
CA ILE A 157 -18.58 0.69 5.54
C ILE A 157 -19.07 1.66 4.47
N LYS A 158 -19.61 2.81 4.90
CA LYS A 158 -20.06 3.87 4.00
C LYS A 158 -18.90 4.51 3.24
N GLU A 159 -17.67 4.49 3.74
CA GLU A 159 -16.52 5.12 3.10
C GLU A 159 -15.53 4.09 2.53
N SER A 160 -16.07 2.95 2.06
CA SER A 160 -15.25 1.82 1.62
C SER A 160 -14.29 2.18 0.48
N ASP A 161 -13.02 1.83 0.70
CA ASP A 161 -11.97 1.92 -0.31
C ASP A 161 -12.17 0.80 -1.35
N LEU A 162 -12.42 1.19 -2.61
CA LEU A 162 -12.69 0.26 -3.70
C LEU A 162 -11.42 -0.17 -4.47
N ARG A 163 -10.20 0.14 -4.03
CA ARG A 163 -8.97 -0.22 -4.77
C ARG A 163 -8.86 -1.71 -5.11
N VAL A 164 -9.04 -2.57 -4.10
CA VAL A 164 -8.99 -4.03 -4.30
C VAL A 164 -10.25 -4.50 -5.02
N SER A 165 -11.42 -3.99 -4.63
CA SER A 165 -12.71 -4.33 -5.27
C SER A 165 -12.71 -4.00 -6.76
N TYR A 166 -12.08 -2.90 -7.17
CA TYR A 166 -11.94 -2.49 -8.55
C TYR A 166 -10.99 -3.42 -9.31
N SER A 167 -9.91 -3.89 -8.68
CA SER A 167 -9.05 -4.92 -9.27
C SER A 167 -9.83 -6.22 -9.52
N VAL A 168 -10.69 -6.63 -8.57
CA VAL A 168 -11.59 -7.78 -8.74
C VAL A 168 -12.60 -7.54 -9.87
N TYR A 169 -13.20 -6.35 -9.93
CA TYR A 169 -14.09 -5.93 -11.00
C TYR A 169 -13.43 -6.08 -12.38
N LYS A 170 -12.21 -5.54 -12.55
CA LYS A 170 -11.44 -5.68 -13.79
C LYS A 170 -11.19 -7.14 -14.15
N ALA A 171 -10.81 -7.98 -13.19
CA ALA A 171 -10.57 -9.41 -13.42
C ALA A 171 -11.83 -10.16 -13.88
N VAL A 172 -12.98 -9.90 -13.25
CA VAL A 172 -14.26 -10.51 -13.63
C VAL A 172 -14.69 -10.07 -15.02
N TYR A 173 -14.53 -8.79 -15.36
CA TYR A 173 -14.88 -8.27 -16.69
C TYR A 173 -13.95 -8.84 -17.78
N LEU A 174 -12.64 -8.90 -17.54
CA LEU A 174 -11.71 -9.56 -18.47
C LEU A 174 -12.15 -11.00 -18.79
N LEU A 175 -12.52 -11.77 -17.76
CA LEU A 175 -13.03 -13.12 -17.93
C LEU A 175 -14.38 -13.14 -18.67
N ALA A 176 -15.30 -12.24 -18.34
CA ALA A 176 -16.60 -12.14 -18.98
C ALA A 176 -16.48 -11.83 -20.48
N HIS A 177 -15.60 -10.89 -20.85
CA HIS A 177 -15.29 -10.57 -22.25
C HIS A 177 -14.69 -11.79 -22.98
N ALA A 178 -13.80 -12.55 -22.32
CA ALA A 178 -13.19 -13.74 -22.91
C ALA A 178 -14.22 -14.83 -23.19
N LEU A 179 -15.09 -15.07 -22.22
CA LEU A 179 -16.19 -16.02 -22.35
C LEU A 179 -17.19 -15.57 -23.41
N HIS A 180 -17.51 -14.27 -23.47
CA HIS A 180 -18.41 -13.72 -24.48
C HIS A 180 -17.88 -13.94 -25.90
N LEU A 181 -16.58 -13.75 -26.14
CA LEU A 181 -15.96 -14.03 -27.44
C LEU A 181 -16.00 -15.53 -27.78
N LEU A 182 -15.63 -16.40 -26.82
CA LEU A 182 -15.71 -17.86 -27.00
C LEU A 182 -17.11 -18.36 -27.32
N LEU A 183 -18.12 -17.69 -26.78
CA LEU A 183 -19.53 -18.00 -26.98
C LEU A 183 -20.06 -17.48 -28.30
N SER A 184 -19.73 -16.24 -28.64
CA SER A 184 -20.23 -15.55 -29.84
C SER A 184 -19.65 -16.14 -31.12
N GLU A 185 -18.39 -16.59 -31.11
CA GLU A 185 -17.79 -17.29 -32.24
C GLU A 185 -18.58 -18.58 -32.58
N LYS A 186 -19.14 -19.25 -31.55
CA LYS A 186 -19.89 -20.52 -31.70
C LYS A 186 -21.35 -20.33 -32.12
N THR A 187 -21.94 -19.16 -31.88
CA THR A 187 -23.34 -18.84 -32.26
C THR A 187 -23.46 -18.25 -33.66
N SER A 188 -22.34 -17.80 -34.25
CA SER A 188 -22.26 -17.27 -35.63
C SER A 188 -22.67 -18.26 -36.73
N HIS A 189 -22.92 -19.53 -36.38
CA HIS A 189 -23.45 -20.56 -37.28
C HIS A 189 -24.91 -20.95 -36.98
N GLY A 190 -25.64 -20.15 -36.21
CA GLY A 190 -27.11 -20.23 -36.10
C GLY A 190 -27.68 -21.41 -35.30
N ALA A 191 -26.84 -22.24 -34.67
CA ALA A 191 -27.32 -23.34 -33.83
C ALA A 191 -27.29 -22.97 -32.34
N PRO A 192 -28.42 -23.07 -31.60
CA PRO A 192 -28.43 -22.86 -30.16
C PRO A 192 -27.56 -23.92 -29.49
N THR A 193 -26.43 -23.51 -28.92
CA THR A 193 -25.52 -24.42 -28.22
C THR A 193 -26.05 -24.68 -26.81
N LYS A 194 -26.40 -25.92 -26.48
CA LYS A 194 -26.78 -26.30 -25.10
C LYS A 194 -25.62 -26.05 -24.13
N LYS A 195 -25.91 -25.59 -22.91
CA LYS A 195 -24.95 -25.33 -21.82
C LYS A 195 -23.93 -26.46 -21.62
N ASP A 196 -24.36 -27.71 -21.70
CA ASP A 196 -23.50 -28.89 -21.51
C ASP A 196 -22.40 -29.04 -22.60
N GLN A 197 -22.68 -28.56 -23.82
CA GLN A 197 -21.69 -28.54 -24.91
C GLN A 197 -20.71 -27.37 -24.80
N LEU A 198 -21.08 -26.33 -24.05
CA LEU A 198 -20.22 -25.19 -23.78
C LEU A 198 -19.20 -25.53 -22.71
N GLU A 199 -19.65 -26.14 -21.61
CA GLU A 199 -18.81 -26.54 -20.48
C GLU A 199 -17.79 -27.62 -20.88
N SER A 200 -18.22 -28.63 -21.64
CA SER A 200 -17.32 -29.68 -22.16
C SER A 200 -16.28 -29.19 -23.17
N LYS A 201 -16.42 -27.96 -23.69
CA LYS A 201 -15.50 -27.35 -24.67
C LYS A 201 -14.76 -26.12 -24.12
N LEU A 202 -14.94 -25.79 -22.85
CA LEU A 202 -14.14 -24.77 -22.17
C LEU A 202 -12.75 -25.33 -22.00
N ASN A 203 -11.82 -24.76 -22.77
CA ASN A 203 -10.45 -25.17 -22.73
C ASN A 203 -9.61 -24.06 -22.05
N PRO A 204 -8.97 -24.35 -20.90
CA PRO A 204 -8.18 -23.37 -20.18
C PRO A 204 -7.11 -22.68 -21.02
N TRP A 205 -6.44 -23.40 -21.94
CA TRP A 205 -5.41 -22.78 -22.79
C TRP A 205 -6.00 -21.81 -23.81
N LYS A 206 -7.18 -22.11 -24.37
CA LYS A 206 -7.87 -21.20 -25.29
C LYS A 206 -8.37 -19.96 -24.56
N LEU A 207 -8.86 -20.14 -23.34
CA LEU A 207 -9.30 -19.03 -22.50
C LEU A 207 -8.13 -18.11 -22.13
N ASN A 208 -6.98 -18.68 -21.73
CA ASN A 208 -5.77 -17.91 -21.44
C ASN A 208 -5.29 -17.12 -22.68
N HIS A 209 -5.29 -17.75 -23.85
CA HIS A 209 -4.94 -17.07 -25.10
C HIS A 209 -5.87 -15.88 -25.39
N LEU A 210 -7.17 -16.02 -25.14
CA LEU A 210 -8.11 -14.93 -25.34
C LEU A 210 -7.94 -13.81 -24.31
N LEU A 211 -7.73 -14.15 -23.04
CA LEU A 211 -7.47 -13.18 -21.97
C LEU A 211 -6.31 -12.23 -22.32
N ARG A 212 -5.24 -12.74 -22.93
CA ARG A 212 -4.09 -11.93 -23.39
C ARG A 212 -4.38 -11.00 -24.56
N ASN A 213 -5.46 -11.25 -25.31
CA ASN A 213 -5.82 -10.47 -26.49
C ASN A 213 -7.03 -9.55 -26.26
N ILE A 214 -7.60 -9.57 -25.06
CA ILE A 214 -8.73 -8.70 -24.72
C ILE A 214 -8.20 -7.33 -24.36
N HIS A 215 -8.78 -6.34 -25.02
CA HIS A 215 -8.60 -4.95 -24.72
C HIS A 215 -9.96 -4.28 -24.80
N PHE A 216 -10.36 -3.63 -23.72
CA PHE A 216 -11.58 -2.82 -23.68
C PHE A 216 -11.37 -1.58 -22.82
N THR A 217 -12.20 -0.57 -23.05
CA THR A 217 -12.21 0.66 -22.26
C THR A 217 -13.34 0.58 -21.23
N SER A 218 -13.03 0.89 -19.97
CA SER A 218 -14.04 0.99 -18.92
C SER A 218 -15.02 2.13 -19.23
N SER A 219 -16.33 1.86 -19.17
CA SER A 219 -17.35 2.88 -19.43
C SER A 219 -17.35 3.99 -18.37
N SER A 220 -17.05 3.65 -17.12
CA SER A 220 -17.04 4.59 -15.99
C SER A 220 -15.81 5.49 -16.03
N SER A 221 -14.61 4.89 -15.99
CA SER A 221 -13.34 5.59 -15.82
C SER A 221 -12.64 5.99 -17.12
N GLN A 222 -13.10 5.51 -18.28
CA GLN A 222 -12.41 5.62 -19.58
C GLN A 222 -10.99 5.02 -19.58
N GLU A 223 -10.67 4.18 -18.58
CA GLU A 223 -9.40 3.45 -18.46
C GLU A 223 -9.34 2.31 -19.49
N GLU A 224 -8.19 2.15 -20.14
CA GLU A 224 -7.89 0.97 -20.96
C GLU A 224 -7.55 -0.22 -20.06
N ILE A 225 -8.30 -1.32 -20.20
CA ILE A 225 -8.11 -2.54 -19.43
C ILE A 225 -7.65 -3.65 -20.39
N TYR A 226 -6.44 -4.13 -20.14
CA TYR A 226 -5.80 -5.21 -20.89
C TYR A 226 -4.72 -5.92 -20.04
N ILE A 227 -4.24 -7.05 -20.54
CA ILE A 227 -3.12 -7.81 -19.98
C ILE A 227 -1.97 -7.73 -20.99
N ASN A 228 -0.77 -7.34 -20.54
CA ASN A 228 0.42 -7.25 -21.41
C ASN A 228 1.01 -8.65 -21.73
N GLU A 229 2.11 -8.68 -22.48
CA GLU A 229 2.74 -9.94 -22.92
C GLU A 229 3.27 -10.77 -21.73
N GLU A 230 3.71 -10.08 -20.68
CA GLU A 230 4.20 -10.63 -19.41
C GLU A 230 3.08 -11.21 -18.53
N GLY A 231 1.82 -10.94 -18.86
CA GLY A 231 0.67 -11.38 -18.06
C GLY A 231 0.28 -10.41 -16.94
N GLU A 232 0.77 -9.17 -17.00
CA GLU A 232 0.52 -8.11 -16.03
C GLU A 232 -0.52 -7.12 -16.56
N THR A 233 -1.29 -6.53 -15.65
CA THR A 233 -2.13 -5.37 -15.97
C THR A 233 -1.36 -4.09 -15.68
N GLN A 234 -1.76 -2.98 -16.31
CA GLN A 234 -1.20 -1.66 -15.96
C GLN A 234 -1.27 -1.41 -14.45
N GLY A 235 -0.10 -1.19 -13.84
CA GLY A 235 0.02 -0.85 -12.43
C GLY A 235 -0.03 0.66 -12.28
N GLN A 236 -1.16 1.19 -11.81
CA GLN A 236 -1.26 2.58 -11.38
C GLN A 236 -1.30 2.62 -9.86
N TYR A 237 -0.42 3.42 -9.27
CA TYR A 237 -0.28 3.56 -7.83
C TYR A 237 -0.42 5.02 -7.42
N ASP A 238 -1.11 5.25 -6.31
CA ASP A 238 -1.19 6.53 -5.65
C ASP A 238 -0.11 6.59 -4.56
N LEU A 239 0.77 7.59 -4.64
CA LEU A 239 1.63 7.94 -3.52
C LEU A 239 0.78 8.70 -2.50
N THR A 240 0.62 8.11 -1.33
CA THR A 240 -0.29 8.59 -0.29
C THR A 240 0.51 8.93 0.96
N ASN A 241 0.31 10.12 1.49
CA ASN A 241 0.88 10.57 2.76
C ASN A 241 -0.09 10.26 3.90
N LEU A 242 0.43 9.64 4.96
CA LEU A 242 -0.30 9.24 6.15
C LEU A 242 -0.18 10.37 7.18
N VAL A 243 -1.30 11.02 7.50
CA VAL A 243 -1.29 12.23 8.33
C VAL A 243 -2.25 12.09 9.48
N MET A 244 -1.74 12.34 10.69
CA MET A 244 -2.58 12.54 11.86
C MET A 244 -2.96 14.02 11.94
N LEU A 245 -4.23 14.33 11.68
CA LEU A 245 -4.73 15.69 11.75
C LEU A 245 -4.84 16.16 13.22
N PRO A 246 -4.64 17.46 13.51
CA PRO A 246 -4.58 17.95 14.90
C PRO A 246 -5.84 17.68 15.73
N ASP A 247 -6.99 17.59 15.08
CA ASP A 247 -8.33 17.33 15.63
C ASP A 247 -8.61 15.83 15.87
N GLN A 248 -7.81 14.94 15.29
CA GLN A 248 -7.96 13.48 15.35
C GLN A 248 -6.72 12.80 15.96
N ARG A 249 -6.02 13.49 16.87
CA ARG A 249 -4.80 12.93 17.48
C ARG A 249 -5.07 11.59 18.18
N GLY A 250 -4.24 10.60 17.85
CA GLY A 250 -4.29 9.25 18.42
C GLY A 250 -5.51 8.42 18.02
N THR A 251 -6.38 8.91 17.13
CA THR A 251 -7.60 8.20 16.72
C THR A 251 -7.49 7.62 15.32
N GLN A 252 -7.15 8.43 14.31
CA GLN A 252 -7.11 7.96 12.92
C GLN A 252 -5.98 8.60 12.11
N LEU A 253 -5.46 7.85 11.14
CA LEU A 253 -4.62 8.40 10.08
C LEU A 253 -5.49 8.75 8.87
N ASN A 254 -5.30 9.97 8.38
CA ASN A 254 -5.85 10.43 7.13
C ASN A 254 -4.91 10.05 6.00
N MET A 255 -5.48 9.56 4.91
CA MET A 255 -4.76 9.16 3.71
C MET A 255 -4.91 10.26 2.66
N ILE A 256 -3.85 11.04 2.45
CA ILE A 256 -3.85 12.15 1.50
C ILE A 256 -3.04 11.75 0.27
N LYS A 257 -3.67 11.68 -0.90
CA LYS A 257 -2.94 11.46 -2.15
C LYS A 257 -2.06 12.66 -2.44
N VAL A 258 -0.75 12.43 -2.47
CA VAL A 258 0.27 13.46 -2.75
C VAL A 258 1.03 13.18 -4.05
N GLY A 259 0.76 12.07 -4.71
CA GLY A 259 1.42 11.75 -5.97
C GLY A 259 0.85 10.51 -6.66
N SER A 260 1.51 10.12 -7.74
CA SER A 260 1.15 8.93 -8.51
C SER A 260 2.36 8.32 -9.21
N PHE A 261 2.31 7.02 -9.46
CA PHE A 261 3.31 6.25 -10.18
C PHE A 261 2.62 5.31 -11.17
N ASN A 262 3.14 5.25 -12.39
CA ASN A 262 2.64 4.37 -13.47
C ASN A 262 3.77 3.45 -13.95
N THR A 263 3.51 2.14 -14.03
CA THR A 263 4.50 1.15 -14.42
C THR A 263 4.84 1.14 -15.91
N LEU A 264 3.98 1.66 -16.78
CA LEU A 264 4.15 1.55 -18.25
C LEU A 264 5.07 2.62 -18.86
N THR A 265 5.42 3.64 -18.09
CA THR A 265 6.12 4.82 -18.60
C THR A 265 7.40 5.06 -17.80
N PRO A 266 8.58 5.07 -18.44
CA PRO A 266 9.83 5.45 -17.76
C PRO A 266 9.72 6.86 -17.14
N ASP A 267 10.27 7.05 -15.93
CA ASP A 267 10.44 8.34 -15.23
C ASP A 267 9.17 9.09 -14.71
N GLN A 268 8.08 8.40 -14.33
CA GLN A 268 6.80 9.04 -13.96
C GLN A 268 6.37 8.97 -12.48
N LEU A 269 7.30 9.02 -11.52
CA LEU A 269 6.88 9.36 -10.16
C LEU A 269 6.52 10.85 -10.13
N ILE A 270 5.24 11.17 -10.07
CA ILE A 270 4.74 12.53 -9.91
C ILE A 270 4.48 12.75 -8.43
N VAL A 271 5.15 13.74 -7.84
CA VAL A 271 4.96 14.12 -6.44
C VAL A 271 4.57 15.58 -6.36
N ASN A 272 3.52 15.87 -5.61
CA ASN A 272 3.15 17.20 -5.20
C ASN A 272 3.74 17.47 -3.81
N ASP A 273 5.00 17.92 -3.80
CA ASP A 273 5.75 18.19 -2.57
C ASP A 273 5.03 19.18 -1.63
N SER A 274 4.27 20.12 -2.20
CA SER A 274 3.52 21.12 -1.42
C SER A 274 2.32 20.57 -0.67
N ALA A 275 1.81 19.40 -1.06
CA ALA A 275 0.71 18.71 -0.38
C ALA A 275 1.19 17.75 0.71
N ILE A 276 2.50 17.53 0.83
CA ILE A 276 3.08 16.64 1.83
C ILE A 276 3.04 17.31 3.20
N LEU A 277 2.49 16.59 4.18
CA LEU A 277 2.50 16.99 5.58
C LEU A 277 3.45 16.07 6.35
N TRP A 278 4.56 16.65 6.78
CA TRP A 278 5.55 15.95 7.61
C TRP A 278 5.09 15.88 9.07
N HIS A 279 5.68 14.96 9.83
CA HIS A 279 5.47 14.90 11.27
C HIS A 279 5.84 16.25 11.93
N PRO A 280 5.09 16.75 12.94
CA PRO A 280 5.37 18.03 13.60
C PRO A 280 6.79 18.17 14.20
N ASP A 281 7.44 17.05 14.50
CA ASP A 281 8.83 17.02 14.99
C ASP A 281 9.85 17.40 13.90
N PHE A 282 9.44 17.45 12.63
CA PHE A 282 10.27 17.90 11.52
C PHE A 282 9.88 19.34 11.14
N THR A 283 10.80 20.28 11.39
CA THR A 283 10.64 21.69 11.01
C THR A 283 10.91 21.94 9.51
N GLU A 284 11.61 21.02 8.87
CA GLU A 284 12.01 21.06 7.47
C GLU A 284 11.90 19.65 6.86
N ILE A 285 12.02 19.55 5.53
CA ILE A 285 12.01 18.26 4.83
C ILE A 285 13.10 17.34 5.41
N PRO A 286 12.74 16.15 5.93
CA PRO A 286 13.69 15.25 6.56
C PRO A 286 14.80 14.81 5.60
N GLN A 287 16.05 15.11 5.97
CA GLN A 287 17.22 14.62 5.24
C GLN A 287 17.65 13.25 5.77
N SER A 288 17.86 12.28 4.88
CA SER A 288 18.35 10.94 5.20
C SER A 288 19.63 10.63 4.45
N VAL A 289 20.70 11.36 4.81
CA VAL A 289 22.04 11.24 4.21
C VAL A 289 22.97 10.48 5.14
N CYS A 290 23.96 9.77 4.60
CA CYS A 290 24.93 9.04 5.41
C CYS A 290 25.92 9.97 6.13
N SER A 291 26.33 11.05 5.46
CA SER A 291 27.25 12.05 5.99
C SER A 291 26.66 13.43 5.80
N ASP A 292 26.73 14.26 6.84
CA ASP A 292 26.33 15.66 6.76
C ASP A 292 27.17 16.42 5.72
N SER A 293 26.68 17.59 5.29
CA SER A 293 27.48 18.44 4.42
C SER A 293 28.69 19.01 5.18
N CYS A 294 29.87 18.92 4.58
CA CYS A 294 31.07 19.48 5.20
C CYS A 294 31.00 21.00 5.27
N SER A 295 31.36 21.55 6.43
CA SER A 295 31.51 22.99 6.66
C SER A 295 32.62 23.59 5.79
N PRO A 296 32.60 24.91 5.52
CA PRO A 296 33.71 25.60 4.88
C PRO A 296 35.04 25.32 5.60
N GLY A 297 36.12 25.17 4.82
CA GLY A 297 37.44 24.76 5.32
C GLY A 297 37.65 23.24 5.47
N TYR A 298 36.65 22.42 5.15
CA TYR A 298 36.76 20.96 5.10
C TYR A 298 36.44 20.44 3.69
N TRP A 299 37.06 19.32 3.30
CA TRP A 299 36.77 18.59 2.06
C TRP A 299 36.24 17.18 2.35
N LYS A 300 35.55 16.62 1.36
CA LYS A 300 34.94 15.28 1.45
C LYS A 300 35.96 14.22 1.07
N SER A 301 36.43 13.46 2.05
CA SER A 301 37.21 12.25 1.82
C SER A 301 36.25 11.07 1.71
N SER A 302 36.19 10.42 0.54
CA SER A 302 35.46 9.17 0.41
C SER A 302 36.03 8.14 1.38
N ARG A 303 35.17 7.43 2.10
CA ARG A 303 35.63 6.26 2.87
C ARG A 303 36.19 5.22 1.90
N GLU A 304 37.21 4.47 2.32
CA GLU A 304 37.91 3.44 1.52
C GLU A 304 37.06 2.18 1.30
N VAL A 305 35.82 2.36 0.85
CA VAL A 305 34.90 1.30 0.46
C VAL A 305 34.36 1.64 -0.92
N PRO A 306 34.50 0.73 -1.91
CA PRO A 306 33.94 0.94 -3.24
C PRO A 306 32.45 1.29 -3.17
N PHE A 307 32.02 2.31 -3.91
CA PHE A 307 30.62 2.76 -4.01
C PHE A 307 30.00 3.31 -2.71
N SER A 308 30.80 3.71 -1.73
CA SER A 308 30.31 4.41 -0.54
C SER A 308 29.73 5.79 -0.90
N CYS A 309 28.50 6.09 -0.46
CA CYS A 309 27.98 7.46 -0.39
C CYS A 309 28.34 8.17 0.92
N CYS A 310 29.01 7.48 1.83
CA CYS A 310 29.47 8.02 3.09
C CYS A 310 30.90 8.56 2.91
N TYR A 311 31.11 9.78 3.37
CA TYR A 311 32.40 10.47 3.34
C TYR A 311 32.71 11.08 4.70
N ASP A 312 33.98 11.34 4.95
CA ASP A 312 34.44 12.06 6.13
C ASP A 312 34.82 13.49 5.75
N CYS A 313 34.57 14.43 6.65
CA CYS A 313 34.97 15.83 6.46
C CYS A 313 36.37 16.03 7.04
N VAL A 314 37.36 16.20 6.15
CA VAL A 314 38.76 16.35 6.52
C VAL A 314 39.16 17.83 6.37
N PRO A 315 39.88 18.43 7.33
CA PRO A 315 40.28 19.84 7.22
C PRO A 315 41.20 20.05 6.02
N CYS A 316 41.07 21.21 5.39
CA CYS A 316 41.96 21.59 4.29
C CYS A 316 43.39 21.79 4.77
N ALA A 317 44.33 21.35 3.94
CA ALA A 317 45.74 21.63 4.15
C ALA A 317 46.00 23.14 4.02
N GLU A 318 47.04 23.61 4.70
CA GLU A 318 47.46 25.00 4.65
C GLU A 318 47.64 25.47 3.19
N GLY A 319 47.04 26.62 2.85
CA GLY A 319 47.04 27.18 1.49
C GLY A 319 45.86 26.78 0.58
N HIS A 320 44.93 25.94 1.03
CA HIS A 320 43.72 25.56 0.28
C HIS A 320 42.43 26.03 0.98
N ILE A 321 41.35 26.28 0.22
CA ILE A 321 40.11 26.88 0.72
C ILE A 321 38.86 26.20 0.12
N SER A 322 38.03 25.61 0.99
CA SER A 322 36.65 25.25 0.64
C SER A 322 35.68 26.35 1.07
N ASN A 323 35.15 27.11 0.11
CA ASN A 323 34.35 28.33 0.36
C ASN A 323 32.82 28.12 0.28
N THR A 324 32.36 26.90 0.04
CA THR A 324 30.93 26.60 -0.12
C THR A 324 30.54 25.33 0.62
N THR A 325 29.45 25.39 1.37
CA THR A 325 28.72 24.23 1.88
C THR A 325 27.84 23.68 0.75
N GLY A 326 28.14 22.48 0.23
CA GLY A 326 27.29 21.92 -0.83
C GLY A 326 27.63 20.50 -1.30
N PRO A 327 26.66 19.80 -1.92
CA PRO A 327 26.85 18.47 -2.49
C PRO A 327 27.79 18.47 -3.71
N PHE A 328 27.82 19.57 -4.49
CA PHE A 328 28.68 19.74 -5.65
C PHE A 328 29.06 21.23 -5.82
N SER A 329 30.34 21.56 -5.67
CA SER A 329 30.87 22.82 -6.18
C SER A 329 32.37 22.67 -6.46
N LEU A 330 32.72 22.71 -7.76
CA LEU A 330 34.09 22.74 -8.28
C LEU A 330 34.34 24.14 -8.85
N ILE A 331 35.33 24.87 -8.34
CA ILE A 331 35.87 26.08 -8.98
C ILE A 331 37.38 25.91 -9.12
N GLN A 332 37.88 25.86 -10.36
CA GLN A 332 39.28 25.67 -10.72
C GLN A 332 39.98 27.02 -10.91
N LYS A 333 41.24 27.14 -10.47
CA LYS A 333 42.19 28.15 -10.99
C LYS A 333 43.41 27.45 -11.58
N GLU A 334 43.81 27.86 -12.78
CA GLU A 334 44.81 27.20 -13.63
C GLU A 334 46.24 27.24 -13.07
N GLY A 335 46.99 26.12 -13.19
CA GLY A 335 48.46 26.12 -13.10
C GLY A 335 49.15 24.81 -12.67
N ARG A 336 49.24 23.81 -13.57
CA ARG A 336 50.16 22.64 -13.64
C ARG A 336 50.56 21.86 -12.36
N GLY A 337 50.02 20.63 -12.24
CA GLY A 337 50.75 19.45 -11.72
C GLY A 337 50.13 18.73 -10.51
N PHE A 338 49.63 17.50 -10.75
CA PHE A 338 49.18 16.39 -9.87
C PHE A 338 48.61 16.66 -8.45
N VAL A 339 47.28 16.53 -8.39
CA VAL A 339 46.33 16.06 -7.34
C VAL A 339 46.64 16.36 -5.86
N ALA A 340 46.10 17.48 -5.38
CA ALA A 340 45.69 17.69 -3.99
C ALA A 340 44.23 18.18 -4.01
N HIS A 341 43.35 17.59 -3.21
CA HIS A 341 41.92 17.95 -3.17
C HIS A 341 41.50 18.50 -1.80
N CYS A 342 41.96 19.71 -1.49
CA CYS A 342 41.03 20.82 -1.27
C CYS A 342 41.18 21.72 -2.50
N LEU A 343 40.12 22.37 -2.96
CA LEU A 343 40.30 23.45 -3.94
C LEU A 343 41.06 24.62 -3.31
#